data_AF-A0A315X056-F1
#
_entry.id   AF-A0A315X056-F1
#
_cell.length_a   1.000
_cell.length_b   1.000
_cell.length_c   1.000
_cell.angle_alpha   90.00
_cell.angle_beta   90.00
_cell.angle_gamma   90.00
#
_symmetry.space_group_name_H-M   'P 1'
#
loop_
_entity.id
_entity.type
_entity.pdbx_description
1 polymer ?
#
loop_
_entity_poly.entity_id
_entity_poly.type
_entity_poly.pdbx_seq_one_letter_code
_entity_poly.pdbx_strand_id
1 'polypeptide(L)'
;MHRKIDPDVKDRIIDKIKNDGMTVKEASVEFGVSTNAIYNWIGAKGRTEPGTLEMSKLRRENEALKQIIGQLLLDSERGKKNR
;
A
#
# COMPACT_ATOMS: atom_id res chain seq x y z
N MET A 1 16.86 -27.29 -5.50
CA MET A 1 16.79 -26.47 -6.73
C MET A 1 16.03 -25.19 -6.40
N HIS A 2 16.66 -24.01 -6.47
CA HIS A 2 16.01 -22.74 -6.16
C HIS A 2 15.27 -22.23 -7.41
N ARG A 3 13.94 -22.41 -7.45
CA ARG A 3 13.11 -21.88 -8.53
C ARG A 3 12.75 -20.43 -8.18
N LYS A 4 13.28 -19.47 -8.95
CA LYS A 4 12.81 -18.09 -8.89
C LYS A 4 11.39 -18.05 -9.45
N ILE A 5 10.46 -17.50 -8.67
CA ILE A 5 9.08 -17.31 -9.07
C ILE A 5 8.94 -15.90 -9.60
N ASP A 6 8.22 -15.78 -10.71
CA ASP A 6 7.93 -14.48 -11.32
C ASP A 6 7.22 -13.57 -10.30
N PRO A 7 7.67 -12.31 -10.13
CA PRO A 7 7.02 -11.34 -9.25
C PRO A 7 5.51 -11.21 -9.50
N ASP A 8 5.06 -11.25 -10.75
CA ASP A 8 3.65 -11.11 -11.10
C ASP A 8 2.83 -12.31 -10.62
N VAL A 9 3.41 -13.51 -10.69
CA VAL A 9 2.78 -14.74 -10.18
C VAL A 9 2.68 -14.70 -8.67
N LYS A 10 3.74 -14.23 -7.99
CA LYS A 10 3.73 -14.04 -6.54
C LYS A 10 2.64 -13.05 -6.12
N ASP A 11 2.46 -11.96 -6.85
CA ASP A 11 1.45 -10.96 -6.52
C ASP A 11 0.03 -11.49 -6.70
N ARG A 12 -0.23 -12.22 -7.79
CA ARG A 12 -1.51 -12.92 -8.00
C ARG A 12 -1.82 -13.93 -6.89
N ILE A 13 -0.83 -14.72 -6.46
CA ILE A 13 -1.02 -15.68 -5.35
C ILE A 13 -1.47 -14.96 -4.08
N ILE A 14 -0.81 -13.85 -3.74
CA ILE A 14 -1.15 -13.10 -2.52
C ILE A 14 -2.53 -12.45 -2.62
N ASP A 15 -2.89 -11.94 -3.80
CA ASP A 15 -4.18 -11.33 -4.06
C ASP A 15 -5.32 -12.34 -3.88
N LYS A 16 -5.21 -13.52 -4.52
CA LYS A 16 -6.18 -14.61 -4.36
C LYS A 16 -6.34 -15.06 -2.90
N ILE A 17 -5.25 -15.11 -2.14
CA ILE A 17 -5.31 -15.51 -0.72
C ILE A 17 -6.00 -14.45 0.15
N LYS A 18 -5.76 -13.15 -0.12
CA LYS A 18 -6.31 -12.07 0.70
C LYS A 18 -7.74 -11.68 0.34
N ASN A 19 -8.06 -11.70 -0.96
CA ASN A 19 -9.29 -11.12 -1.49
C ASN A 19 -10.30 -12.19 -1.93
N ASP A 20 -9.82 -13.31 -2.49
CA ASP A 20 -10.69 -14.36 -3.05
C ASP A 20 -10.93 -15.53 -2.08
N GLY A 21 -10.37 -15.46 -0.86
CA GLY A 21 -10.55 -16.48 0.18
C GLY A 21 -9.77 -17.79 -0.06
N MET A 22 -8.84 -17.81 -1.01
CA MET A 22 -8.02 -18.99 -1.29
C MET A 22 -7.10 -19.33 -0.11
N THR A 23 -7.03 -20.61 0.28
CA THR A 23 -6.13 -21.03 1.34
C THR A 23 -4.68 -21.16 0.84
N VAL A 24 -3.72 -21.01 1.75
CA VAL A 24 -2.28 -21.21 1.45
C VAL A 24 -2.01 -22.62 0.90
N LYS A 25 -2.78 -23.62 1.33
CA LYS A 25 -2.67 -25.00 0.86
C LYS A 25 -3.13 -25.14 -0.60
N GLU A 26 -4.25 -24.54 -0.95
CA GLU A 26 -4.76 -24.53 -2.34
C GLU A 26 -3.78 -23.78 -3.26
N ALA A 27 -3.33 -22.61 -2.85
CA ALA A 27 -2.34 -21.84 -3.59
C ALA A 27 -1.01 -22.61 -3.80
N SER A 28 -0.58 -23.38 -2.79
CA SER A 28 0.62 -24.21 -2.89
C SER A 28 0.49 -25.29 -3.98
N VAL A 29 -0.68 -25.92 -4.07
CA VAL A 29 -0.99 -26.94 -5.08
C VAL A 29 -1.17 -26.33 -6.46
N GLU A 30 -1.96 -25.26 -6.58
CA GLU A 30 -2.30 -24.63 -7.86
C GLU A 30 -1.07 -24.01 -8.55
N PHE A 31 -0.21 -23.34 -7.78
CA PHE A 31 0.94 -22.61 -8.33
C PHE A 31 2.27 -23.37 -8.18
N GLY A 32 2.26 -24.56 -7.57
CA GLY A 32 3.46 -25.39 -7.39
C GLY A 32 4.53 -24.73 -6.51
N VAL A 33 4.09 -24.00 -5.48
CA VAL A 33 4.95 -23.24 -4.57
C VAL A 33 4.88 -23.84 -3.17
N SER A 34 5.98 -23.87 -2.42
CA SER A 34 5.92 -24.37 -1.03
C SER A 34 5.09 -23.43 -0.14
N THR A 35 4.28 -24.02 0.74
CA THR A 35 3.51 -23.27 1.75
C THR A 35 4.39 -22.33 2.57
N ASN A 36 5.60 -22.77 2.95
CA ASN A 36 6.59 -21.95 3.66
C ASN A 36 6.99 -20.68 2.87
N ALA A 37 7.17 -20.78 1.55
CA ALA A 37 7.48 -19.60 0.74
C ALA A 37 6.31 -18.62 0.70
N ILE A 38 5.07 -19.12 0.62
CA ILE A 38 3.86 -18.30 0.64
C ILE A 38 3.72 -17.58 1.99
N TYR A 39 3.90 -18.28 3.11
CA TYR A 39 3.88 -17.65 4.45
C TYR A 39 4.97 -16.57 4.59
N ASN A 40 6.17 -16.83 4.08
CA ASN A 40 7.25 -15.83 4.07
C ASN A 40 6.88 -14.58 3.28
N TRP A 41 6.18 -14.71 2.15
CA TRP A 41 5.74 -13.57 1.35
C TRP A 41 4.61 -12.78 2.00
N ILE A 42 3.65 -13.46 2.63
CA ILE A 42 2.56 -12.80 3.36
C ILE A 42 3.14 -12.02 4.54
N GLY A 43 4.04 -12.63 5.32
CA GLY A 43 4.72 -11.98 6.43
C GLY A 43 5.70 -10.87 6.01
N ALA A 44 6.28 -10.95 4.81
CA ALA A 44 7.10 -9.88 4.24
C ALA A 44 6.25 -8.72 3.70
N LYS A 45 5.11 -8.99 3.05
CA LYS A 45 4.18 -7.95 2.57
C LYS A 45 3.41 -7.24 3.69
N GLY A 46 3.31 -7.82 4.88
CA GLY A 46 2.89 -7.09 6.09
C GLY A 46 3.85 -5.96 6.47
N ARG A 47 5.07 -5.92 5.91
CA ARG A 47 6.05 -4.84 6.09
C ARG A 47 6.04 -3.81 4.94
N THR A 48 5.18 -4.01 3.94
CA THR A 48 4.91 -3.05 2.85
C THR A 48 3.62 -2.25 3.11
N GLU A 49 3.25 -2.02 4.37
CA GLU A 49 2.62 -0.74 4.68
C GLU A 49 3.66 0.36 4.40
N PRO A 50 3.29 1.55 3.91
CA PRO A 50 4.23 2.65 3.74
C PRO A 50 5.02 2.77 5.03
N GLY A 51 6.35 2.64 4.95
CA GLY A 51 7.19 2.67 6.14
C GLY A 51 6.78 3.89 6.97
N THR A 52 6.77 3.78 8.29
CA THR A 52 6.29 4.85 9.19
C THR A 52 6.84 6.24 8.81
N LEU A 53 8.03 6.29 8.21
CA LEU A 53 8.66 7.45 7.59
C LEU A 53 7.92 8.00 6.36
N GLU A 54 7.57 7.17 5.38
CA GLU A 54 6.77 7.59 4.21
C GLU A 54 5.39 8.10 4.64
N MET A 55 4.76 7.43 5.61
CA MET A 55 3.46 7.88 6.10
C MET A 55 3.57 9.19 6.89
N SER A 56 4.66 9.37 7.65
CA SER A 56 4.96 10.65 8.31
C SER A 56 5.32 11.76 7.33
N LYS A 57 5.91 11.44 6.17
CA LYS A 57 6.18 12.40 5.10
C LYS A 57 4.89 12.82 4.41
N LEU A 58 4.05 11.85 4.01
CA LEU A 58 2.73 12.10 3.42
C LEU A 58 1.83 12.92 4.34
N ARG A 59 1.83 12.65 5.65
CA ARG A 59 1.06 13.44 6.63
C ARG A 59 1.52 14.90 6.68
N ARG A 60 2.84 15.15 6.67
CA ARG A 60 3.41 16.50 6.66
C ARG A 60 3.10 17.26 5.38
N GLU A 61 3.22 16.59 4.23
CA GLU A 61 2.87 17.18 2.93
C GLU A 61 1.38 17.54 2.86
N ASN A 62 0.50 16.66 3.34
CA ASN A 62 -0.94 16.92 3.42
C ASN A 62 -1.28 18.12 4.33
N GLU A 63 -0.61 18.23 5.47
CA GLU A 63 -0.79 19.33 6.41
C GLU A 63 -0.34 20.66 5.81
N ALA A 64 0.82 20.70 5.13
CA ALA A 64 1.31 21.89 4.43
C ALA A 64 0.33 22.35 3.34
N LEU A 65 -0.22 21.41 2.55
CA LEU A 65 -1.20 21.73 1.52
C LEU A 65 -2.48 22.34 2.11
N LYS A 66 -2.99 21.80 3.23
CA LYS A 66 -4.15 22.35 3.92
C LYS A 66 -3.91 23.78 4.43
N GLN A 67 -2.72 24.07 4.94
CA GLN A 67 -2.34 25.42 5.37
C GLN A 67 -2.35 26.41 4.20
N ILE A 68 -1.74 26.03 3.07
CA ILE A 68 -1.74 26.86 1.85
C ILE A 68 -3.17 27.15 1.39
N ILE A 69 -4.02 26.12 1.32
CA ILE A 69 -5.43 26.28 0.93
C ILE A 69 -6.16 27.21 1.89
N GLY A 70 -5.96 27.05 3.20
CA GLY A 70 -6.55 27.92 4.22
C GLY A 70 -6.16 29.38 4.04
N GLN A 71 -4.87 29.64 3.80
CA GLN A 71 -4.36 31.00 3.57
C GLN A 71 -4.95 31.61 2.29
N LEU A 72 -4.98 30.86 1.19
CA LEU A 72 -5.57 31.33 -0.08
C LEU A 72 -7.05 31.65 0.06
N LEU A 73 -7.80 30.84 0.81
CA LEU A 73 -9.22 31.09 1.07
C LEU A 73 -9.42 32.37 1.89
N LEU A 74 -8.61 32.56 2.94
CA LEU A 74 -8.64 33.76 3.78
C LEU A 74 -8.36 35.03 2.97
N ASP A 75 -7.36 34.98 2.08
CA ASP A 75 -6.98 36.11 1.23
C ASP A 75 -8.07 36.41 0.18
N SER A 76 -8.70 35.37 -0.37
CA SER A 76 -9.87 35.52 -1.26
C SER A 76 -11.05 36.19 -0.55
N GLU A 77 -11.39 35.76 0.67
CA GLU A 77 -12.50 36.36 1.44
C GLU A 77 -12.21 37.81 1.84
N ARG A 78 -10.96 38.12 2.23
CA ARG A 78 -10.54 39.52 2.49
C ARG A 78 -10.59 40.39 1.24
N GLY A 79 -10.18 39.84 0.09
CA GLY A 79 -10.25 40.55 -1.20
C GLY A 79 -11.67 40.87 -1.64
N LYS A 80 -12.65 40.01 -1.33
CA LYS A 80 -14.07 40.27 -1.57
C LYS A 80 -14.66 41.33 -0.64
N LYS A 81 -14.20 41.41 0.60
CA LYS A 81 -14.72 42.35 1.61
C LYS A 81 -14.23 43.80 1.43
N ASN A 82 -13.12 43.99 0.71
CA ASN A 82 -12.55 45.30 0.39
C ASN A 82 -13.00 45.86 -0.98
N ARG A 83 -13.94 45.18 -1.66
CA ARG A 83 -14.67 45.66 -2.83
C ARG A 83 -16.10 45.96 -2.45
#